data_AF-A2VBH0-F1
#
_entry.id   AF-A2VBH0-F1
#
_cell.length_a   1.000
_cell.length_b   1.000
_cell.length_c   1.000
_cell.angle_alpha   90.00
_cell.angle_beta   90.00
_cell.angle_gamma   90.00
#
_symmetry.space_group_name_H-M   'P 1'
#
loop_
_entity.id
_entity.type
_entity.pdbx_description
1 polymer ?
#
loop_
_entity_poly.entity_id
_entity_poly.type
_entity_poly.pdbx_seq_one_letter_code
_entity_poly.pdbx_strand_id
1 'polypeptide(L)'
;ELRSGTSSSHAGKLADAGGHAAARHRSRAPGRAAEAEGRAVQGWAVSRWLPAGCETAILFPMRSKKIFASVHPVTPMKLESFSACIWVKATEVLNKTVLFSYGTKRNPYEIQLYLSYQSIMLVVGGEKNRLLADAVISPGTWTHLC
;
A
#
# COMPACT_ATOMS: atom_id res chain seq x y z
N GLU A 1 -40.22 -57.25 34.38
CA GLU A 1 -39.97 -56.72 33.01
C GLU A 1 -40.20 -55.22 32.98
N LEU A 2 -39.59 -54.54 32.01
CA LEU A 2 -39.71 -53.11 31.63
C LEU A 2 -38.68 -52.12 32.25
N ARG A 3 -37.50 -52.18 31.61
CA ARG A 3 -36.62 -51.10 31.10
C ARG A 3 -36.54 -49.76 31.85
N SER A 4 -35.34 -49.60 32.39
CA SER A 4 -34.55 -48.41 32.65
C SER A 4 -34.68 -47.27 31.63
N GLY A 5 -34.87 -46.05 32.16
CA GLY A 5 -34.64 -44.77 31.49
C GLY A 5 -33.93 -43.82 32.47
N THR A 6 -32.77 -43.32 32.05
CA THR A 6 -31.83 -42.51 32.83
C THR A 6 -32.28 -41.05 33.05
N SER A 7 -31.73 -40.50 34.12
CA SER A 7 -31.98 -39.21 34.78
C SER A 7 -31.37 -37.97 34.09
N SER A 8 -31.90 -36.80 34.49
CA SER A 8 -31.27 -35.45 34.61
C SER A 8 -31.46 -34.50 33.41
N SER A 9 -32.35 -33.49 33.51
CA SER A 9 -32.13 -32.11 34.01
C SER A 9 -31.67 -31.17 32.87
N HIS A 10 -32.20 -29.98 32.56
CA HIS A 10 -32.94 -28.93 33.25
C HIS A 10 -33.88 -28.23 32.22
N ALA A 11 -35.11 -27.86 32.58
CA ALA A 11 -35.62 -26.48 32.77
C ALA A 11 -35.04 -25.41 31.82
N GLY A 12 -35.79 -24.54 31.13
CA GLY A 12 -37.19 -24.16 31.22
C GLY A 12 -37.51 -23.01 30.24
N LYS A 13 -38.78 -22.67 30.22
CA LYS A 13 -39.55 -21.75 29.36
C LYS A 13 -39.09 -20.27 29.32
N LEU A 14 -39.30 -19.68 28.13
CA LEU A 14 -40.10 -18.47 27.78
C LEU A 14 -39.75 -17.08 28.36
N ALA A 15 -39.52 -16.14 27.41
CA ALA A 15 -39.92 -14.71 27.36
C ALA A 15 -39.57 -13.75 28.53
N ASP A 16 -38.87 -12.65 28.23
CA ASP A 16 -39.47 -11.30 28.07
C ASP A 16 -38.38 -10.27 27.69
N ALA A 17 -38.87 -9.12 27.24
CA ALA A 17 -38.31 -7.98 26.57
C ALA A 17 -37.19 -7.17 27.27
N GLY A 18 -36.54 -6.35 26.43
CA GLY A 18 -36.19 -4.99 26.79
C GLY A 18 -34.75 -4.75 27.24
N GLY A 19 -33.89 -4.34 26.28
CA GLY A 19 -32.56 -3.82 26.62
C GLY A 19 -31.63 -3.64 25.43
N HIS A 20 -32.02 -2.81 24.45
CA HIS A 20 -31.08 -2.36 23.41
C HIS A 20 -30.03 -1.42 24.02
N ALA A 21 -28.90 -1.97 24.47
CA ALA A 21 -27.70 -1.20 24.72
C ALA A 21 -27.11 -0.77 23.37
N ALA A 22 -27.42 0.45 22.95
CA ALA A 22 -26.81 1.09 21.79
C ALA A 22 -25.31 1.26 22.04
N ALA A 23 -24.50 0.41 21.42
CA ALA A 23 -23.06 0.60 21.32
C ALA A 23 -22.81 1.90 20.56
N ARG A 24 -22.44 2.97 21.29
CA ARG A 24 -22.04 4.25 20.70
C ARG A 24 -20.75 4.03 19.91
N HIS A 25 -20.87 3.90 18.59
CA HIS A 25 -19.75 4.13 17.68
C HIS A 25 -19.29 5.58 17.88
N ARG A 26 -18.21 5.75 18.64
CA ARG A 26 -17.51 7.02 18.76
C ARG A 26 -16.77 7.24 17.44
N SER A 27 -17.41 7.93 16.49
CA SER A 27 -16.72 8.48 15.33
C SER A 27 -15.59 9.37 15.84
N ARG A 28 -14.36 8.87 15.73
CA ARG A 28 -13.16 9.65 16.01
C ARG A 28 -13.13 10.78 14.99
N ALA A 29 -13.27 12.02 15.46
CA ALA A 29 -13.10 13.19 14.61
C ALA A 29 -11.73 13.08 13.88
N PRO A 30 -11.67 13.38 12.58
CA PRO A 30 -10.40 13.35 11.85
C PRO A 30 -9.40 14.26 12.58
N GLY A 31 -8.23 13.70 12.90
CA GLY A 31 -7.16 14.49 13.50
C GLY A 31 -6.65 15.50 12.48
N ARG A 32 -6.10 16.63 12.95
CA ARG A 32 -5.50 17.68 12.09
C ARG A 32 -4.52 17.13 11.04
N ALA A 33 -3.86 16.01 11.31
CA ALA A 33 -3.00 15.30 10.36
C ALA A 33 -3.79 14.71 9.17
N ALA A 34 -4.96 14.11 9.41
CA ALA A 34 -5.81 13.56 8.36
C ALA A 34 -6.45 14.68 7.50
N GLU A 35 -6.75 15.83 8.11
CA GLU A 35 -7.22 17.01 7.38
C GLU A 35 -6.12 17.64 6.51
N ALA A 36 -4.88 17.69 7.01
CA ALA A 36 -3.73 18.16 6.24
C ALA A 36 -3.42 17.22 5.07
N GLU A 37 -3.54 15.91 5.28
CA GLU A 37 -3.38 14.89 4.24
C GLU A 37 -4.49 15.00 3.18
N GLY A 38 -5.75 15.21 3.60
CA GLY A 38 -6.87 15.47 2.70
C GLY A 38 -6.69 16.74 1.87
N ARG A 39 -6.12 17.81 2.45
CA ARG A 39 -5.80 19.04 1.70
C ARG A 39 -4.64 18.86 0.73
N ALA A 40 -3.62 18.08 1.09
CA ALA A 40 -2.56 17.69 0.15
C ALA A 40 -3.14 16.86 -1.00
N VAL A 41 -4.11 15.98 -0.71
CA VAL A 41 -4.94 15.23 -1.68
C VAL A 41 -5.92 16.15 -2.46
N GLN A 42 -6.11 17.41 -2.09
CA GLN A 42 -6.86 18.36 -2.94
C GLN A 42 -5.91 19.20 -3.79
N GLY A 43 -4.74 19.57 -3.28
CA GLY A 43 -3.73 20.37 -3.99
C GLY A 43 -3.11 19.68 -5.21
N TRP A 44 -2.95 18.35 -5.22
CA TRP A 44 -2.45 17.63 -6.41
C TRP A 44 -3.43 17.63 -7.57
N ALA A 45 -4.74 17.59 -7.29
CA ALA A 45 -5.79 17.67 -8.31
C ALA A 45 -5.83 19.05 -9.00
N VAL A 46 -5.19 20.08 -8.42
CA VAL A 46 -5.13 21.44 -8.97
C VAL A 46 -4.05 21.58 -10.07
N SER A 47 -3.08 20.66 -10.15
CA SER A 47 -2.15 20.61 -11.28
C SER A 47 -2.80 19.82 -12.43
N ARG A 48 -3.54 20.52 -13.29
CA ARG A 48 -4.32 19.96 -14.41
C ARG A 48 -3.52 19.18 -15.46
N TRP A 49 -2.21 19.06 -15.32
CA TRP A 49 -1.31 18.47 -16.29
C TRP A 49 -0.36 17.49 -15.60
N LEU A 50 -0.54 16.20 -15.90
CA LEU A 50 0.45 15.17 -15.60
C LEU A 50 1.55 15.20 -16.67
N PRO A 51 2.78 14.77 -16.33
CA PRO A 51 3.86 14.74 -17.29
C PRO A 51 3.53 13.83 -18.49
N ALA A 52 4.11 14.14 -19.64
CA ALA A 52 4.04 13.34 -20.88
C ALA A 52 2.62 13.00 -21.38
N GLY A 53 1.60 13.78 -21.00
CA GLY A 53 0.22 13.53 -21.41
C GLY A 53 -0.42 12.33 -20.70
N CYS A 54 0.12 11.89 -19.56
CA CYS A 54 -0.52 10.84 -18.77
C CYS A 54 -1.94 11.26 -18.35
N GLU A 55 -2.90 10.34 -18.46
CA GLU A 55 -4.28 10.60 -18.05
C GLU A 55 -4.48 10.52 -16.54
N THR A 56 -3.68 9.70 -15.86
CA THR A 56 -3.84 9.41 -14.42
C THR A 56 -2.48 9.20 -13.75
N ALA A 57 -2.40 9.58 -12.48
CA ALA A 57 -1.27 9.29 -11.59
C ALA A 57 -1.77 8.56 -10.34
N ILE A 58 -0.95 7.64 -9.83
CA ILE A 58 -1.25 6.92 -8.58
C ILE A 58 -0.57 7.66 -7.43
N LEU A 59 -1.38 8.09 -6.46
CA LEU A 59 -0.90 8.78 -5.27
C LEU A 59 -0.79 7.80 -4.08
N PHE A 60 0.37 7.80 -3.43
CA PHE A 60 0.60 7.09 -2.18
C PHE A 60 0.66 8.12 -1.05
N PRO A 61 -0.46 8.35 -0.33
CA PRO A 61 -0.58 9.50 0.57
C PRO A 61 0.26 9.35 1.85
N MET A 62 0.61 8.12 2.22
CA MET A 62 1.43 7.81 3.38
C MET A 62 2.35 6.61 3.15
N ARG A 63 3.48 6.59 3.87
CA ARG A 63 4.41 5.45 3.87
C ARG A 63 3.78 4.27 4.62
N SER A 64 3.40 3.23 3.89
CA SER A 64 2.77 2.04 4.47
C SER A 64 3.16 0.78 3.70
N LYS A 65 3.36 -0.32 4.43
CA LYS A 65 3.56 -1.65 3.82
C LYS A 65 2.27 -2.22 3.20
N LYS A 66 1.12 -1.61 3.49
CA LYS A 66 -0.20 -2.05 3.02
C LYS A 66 -0.72 -1.27 1.82
N ILE A 67 -0.06 -0.18 1.43
CA ILE A 67 -0.49 0.67 0.33
C ILE A 67 0.52 0.51 -0.80
N PHE A 68 0.13 -0.24 -1.81
CA PHE A 68 0.92 -0.49 -3.01
C PHE A 68 -0.03 -0.76 -4.17
N ALA A 69 0.40 -0.39 -5.38
CA ALA A 69 -0.23 -0.87 -6.60
C ALA A 69 0.45 -2.18 -7.00
N SER A 70 -0.32 -3.16 -7.45
CA SER A 70 0.22 -4.43 -7.93
C SER A 70 -0.30 -4.71 -9.33
N VAL A 71 0.60 -5.14 -10.20
CA VAL A 71 0.28 -5.55 -11.57
C VAL A 71 0.48 -7.05 -11.63
N HIS A 72 -0.59 -7.76 -11.99
CA HIS A 72 -0.57 -9.21 -12.14
C HIS A 72 -0.75 -9.55 -13.62
N PRO A 73 0.33 -9.89 -14.35
CA PRO A 73 0.20 -10.27 -15.74
C PRO A 73 -0.65 -11.54 -15.85
N VAL A 74 -1.55 -11.57 -16.84
CA VAL A 74 -2.48 -12.69 -17.08
C VAL A 74 -1.73 -13.99 -17.35
N THR A 75 -0.57 -13.89 -18.02
CA THR A 75 0.31 -15.01 -18.32
C THR A 75 1.59 -14.93 -17.49
N PRO A 76 2.10 -16.06 -16.96
CA PRO A 76 3.40 -16.09 -16.32
C PRO A 76 4.50 -15.56 -17.24
N MET A 77 5.30 -14.60 -16.76
CA MET A 77 6.43 -14.03 -17.49
C MET A 77 7.75 -14.48 -16.87
N LYS A 78 8.69 -14.89 -17.71
CA LYS A 78 10.10 -15.07 -17.36
C LYS A 78 10.87 -13.84 -17.84
N LEU A 79 11.63 -13.21 -16.96
CA LEU A 79 12.35 -11.98 -17.24
C LEU A 79 13.85 -12.27 -17.42
N GLU A 80 14.38 -12.11 -18.63
CA GLU A 80 15.81 -12.24 -18.92
C GLU A 80 16.50 -10.87 -19.10
N SER A 81 15.72 -9.88 -19.55
CA SER A 81 16.08 -8.47 -19.60
C SER A 81 14.84 -7.64 -19.29
N PHE A 82 15.04 -6.40 -18.84
CA PHE A 82 13.93 -5.49 -18.58
C PHE A 82 14.34 -4.03 -18.77
N SER A 83 13.35 -3.19 -19.00
CA SER A 83 13.45 -1.74 -18.91
C SER A 83 12.18 -1.24 -18.24
N ALA A 84 12.32 -0.24 -17.38
CA ALA A 84 11.19 0.36 -16.68
C ALA A 84 11.39 1.87 -16.68
N CYS A 85 10.36 2.59 -17.13
CA CYS A 85 10.36 4.05 -17.09
C CYS A 85 9.20 4.53 -16.23
N ILE A 86 9.46 5.49 -15.34
CA ILE A 86 8.47 6.03 -14.41
C ILE A 86 8.63 7.54 -14.28
N TRP A 87 7.50 8.23 -14.18
CA TRP A 87 7.44 9.60 -13.70
C TRP A 87 7.14 9.59 -12.20
N VAL A 88 8.01 10.23 -11.42
CA VAL A 88 7.90 10.26 -9.96
C VAL A 88 7.88 11.70 -9.48
N LYS A 89 6.97 12.00 -8.55
CA LYS A 89 6.94 13.24 -7.79
C LYS A 89 6.92 12.88 -6.31
N ALA A 90 8.11 12.81 -5.71
CA ALA A 90 8.24 12.51 -4.28
C ALA A 90 7.89 13.76 -3.46
N THR A 91 6.96 13.67 -2.52
CA THR A 91 6.72 14.75 -1.55
C THR A 91 7.85 14.84 -0.53
N GLU A 92 8.46 13.71 -0.21
CA GLU A 92 9.62 13.57 0.68
C GLU A 92 10.47 12.39 0.19
N VAL A 93 11.80 12.54 0.18
CA VAL A 93 12.73 11.47 -0.17
C VAL A 93 13.38 10.93 1.09
N LEU A 94 12.86 9.81 1.58
CA LEU A 94 13.36 9.12 2.77
C LEU A 94 14.33 8.01 2.39
N ASN A 95 14.98 7.42 3.41
CA ASN A 95 15.71 6.18 3.20
C ASN A 95 14.75 5.07 2.73
N LYS A 96 15.11 4.41 1.62
CA LYS A 96 14.40 3.28 1.04
C LYS A 96 12.93 3.58 0.72
N THR A 97 12.68 4.59 -0.11
CA THR A 97 11.38 4.83 -0.73
C THR A 97 11.27 3.99 -2.02
N VAL A 98 10.57 2.87 -1.95
CA VAL A 98 10.42 1.95 -3.09
C VAL A 98 9.51 2.57 -4.16
N LEU A 99 10.01 2.65 -5.38
CA LEU A 99 9.29 3.15 -6.55
C LEU A 99 8.72 2.00 -7.39
N PHE A 100 9.50 0.92 -7.50
CA PHE A 100 9.12 -0.27 -8.25
C PHE A 100 9.70 -1.51 -7.58
N SER A 101 8.94 -2.59 -7.60
CA SER A 101 9.43 -3.91 -7.20
C SER A 101 8.81 -5.00 -8.05
N TYR A 102 9.62 -5.97 -8.45
CA TYR A 102 9.19 -7.20 -9.09
C TYR A 102 9.56 -8.39 -8.20
N GLY A 103 8.61 -9.29 -8.02
CA GLY A 103 8.77 -10.49 -7.22
C GLY A 103 8.36 -11.73 -8.00
N THR A 104 9.05 -12.83 -7.73
CA THR A 104 8.67 -14.17 -8.19
C THR A 104 8.08 -14.96 -7.03
N LYS A 105 7.53 -16.15 -7.30
CA LYS A 105 7.07 -17.07 -6.25
C LYS A 105 8.16 -17.42 -5.22
N ARG A 106 9.44 -17.35 -5.63
CA ARG A 106 10.58 -17.71 -4.79
C ARG A 106 11.12 -16.51 -4.01
N ASN A 107 11.11 -15.33 -4.63
CA ASN A 107 11.69 -14.12 -4.05
C ASN A 107 10.78 -12.92 -4.31
N PRO A 108 10.14 -12.35 -3.28
CA PRO A 108 9.27 -11.17 -3.44
C PRO A 108 10.04 -9.88 -3.77
N TYR A 109 11.37 -9.89 -3.66
CA TYR A 109 12.25 -8.73 -3.91
C TYR A 109 13.31 -9.08 -4.96
N GLU A 110 12.88 -9.74 -6.04
CA GLU A 110 13.77 -10.13 -7.14
C GLU A 110 14.38 -8.91 -7.80
N ILE A 111 13.60 -7.87 -8.05
CA ILE A 111 14.09 -6.57 -8.51
C ILE A 111 13.47 -5.47 -7.66
N GLN A 112 14.27 -4.50 -7.22
CA GLN A 112 13.78 -3.31 -6.51
C GLN A 112 14.45 -2.06 -7.05
N LEU A 113 13.65 -1.04 -7.36
CA LEU A 113 14.10 0.33 -7.59
C LEU A 113 13.59 1.19 -6.43
N TYR A 114 14.50 1.83 -5.70
CA TYR A 114 14.14 2.69 -4.59
C TYR A 114 15.04 3.91 -4.50
N LEU A 115 14.50 4.98 -3.91
CA LEU A 115 15.25 6.17 -3.55
C LEU A 115 15.86 5.98 -2.17
N SER A 116 17.09 6.48 -2.03
CA SER A 116 17.84 6.48 -0.78
C SER A 116 18.46 7.85 -0.59
N TYR A 117 17.72 8.77 0.03
CA TYR A 117 18.13 10.16 0.23
C TYR A 117 18.51 10.88 -1.08
N GLN A 118 19.78 10.81 -1.47
CA GLN A 118 20.36 11.51 -2.64
C GLN A 118 20.78 10.55 -3.76
N SER A 119 20.43 9.26 -3.63
CA SER A 119 20.73 8.26 -4.63
C SER A 119 19.51 7.44 -5.04
N ILE A 120 19.58 6.91 -6.25
CA ILE A 120 18.67 5.88 -6.76
C ILE A 120 19.41 4.55 -6.67
N MET A 121 18.72 3.54 -6.14
CA MET A 121 19.22 2.20 -5.97
C MET A 121 18.38 1.22 -6.77
N LEU A 122 19.03 0.49 -7.67
CA LEU A 122 18.47 -0.69 -8.31
C LEU A 122 19.13 -1.93 -7.71
N VAL A 123 18.35 -2.92 -7.27
CA VAL A 123 18.89 -4.23 -6.88
C VAL A 123 18.21 -5.35 -7.64
N VAL A 124 18.99 -6.35 -8.06
CA VAL A 124 18.56 -7.47 -8.91
C VAL A 124 19.06 -8.79 -8.31
N GLY A 125 18.18 -9.77 -8.10
CA GLY A 125 18.51 -11.05 -7.48
C GLY A 125 18.94 -10.92 -6.01
N GLY A 126 18.56 -9.83 -5.34
CA GLY A 126 18.88 -9.55 -3.94
C GLY A 126 20.05 -8.58 -3.74
N GLU A 127 20.38 -8.35 -2.47
CA GLU A 127 21.21 -7.22 -2.01
C GLU A 127 22.69 -7.27 -2.42
N LYS A 128 23.14 -8.31 -3.16
CA LYS A 128 24.52 -8.43 -3.65
C LYS A 128 24.73 -7.76 -5.00
N ASN A 129 23.71 -7.72 -5.87
CA ASN A 129 23.79 -7.02 -7.15
C ASN A 129 23.00 -5.72 -7.03
N ARG A 130 23.71 -4.67 -6.63
CA ARG A 130 23.16 -3.32 -6.48
C ARG A 130 23.84 -2.39 -7.47
N LEU A 131 23.05 -1.53 -8.08
CA LEU A 131 23.51 -0.39 -8.85
C LEU A 131 23.07 0.88 -8.12
N LEU A 132 24.04 1.75 -7.85
CA LEU A 132 23.81 3.06 -7.27
C LEU A 132 23.99 4.11 -8.37
N ALA A 133 23.07 5.04 -8.45
CA ALA A 133 23.20 6.25 -9.24
C ALA A 133 22.98 7.47 -8.35
N ASP A 134 23.86 8.46 -8.45
CA ASP A 134 23.63 9.76 -7.82
C ASP A 134 22.46 10.44 -8.51
N ALA A 135 21.49 10.91 -7.74
CA ALA A 135 20.31 11.53 -8.29
C ALA A 135 19.72 12.55 -7.34
N VAL A 136 19.62 13.79 -7.82
CA VAL A 136 18.92 14.86 -7.11
C VAL A 136 17.45 14.81 -7.52
N ILE A 137 16.64 14.09 -6.74
CA ILE A 137 15.18 14.18 -6.86
C ILE A 137 14.70 15.30 -5.94
N SER A 138 14.37 16.43 -6.54
CA SER A 138 13.82 17.57 -5.83
C SER A 138 12.40 17.26 -5.34
N PRO A 139 12.14 17.32 -4.03
CA PRO A 139 10.79 17.12 -3.50
C PRO A 139 9.76 18.02 -4.20
N GLY A 140 8.60 17.48 -4.51
CA GLY A 140 7.50 18.19 -5.17
C GLY A 140 7.66 18.39 -6.69
N THR A 141 8.77 17.96 -7.28
CA THR A 141 9.02 18.08 -8.73
C THR A 141 8.85 16.73 -9.42
N TRP A 142 8.33 16.73 -10.65
CA TRP A 142 8.25 15.54 -11.49
C TRP A 142 9.63 15.21 -12.08
N THR A 143 10.07 13.96 -11.92
CA THR A 143 11.31 13.43 -12.48
C THR A 143 11.01 12.18 -13.30
N HIS A 144 11.57 12.10 -14.51
CA HIS A 144 11.50 10.89 -15.34
C HIS A 144 12.72 10.01 -15.07
N LEU A 145 12.48 8.73 -14.80
CA LEU A 145 13.52 7.75 -14.52
C LEU A 145 13.37 6.57 -15.47
N CYS A 146 14.48 6.17 -16.07
CA CYS A 146 14.76 4.90 -16.73
C CYS A 146 16.22 4.55 -16.35
#